data_AF-A0A3E0QE90-F1
#
_entry.id   AF-A0A3E0QE90-F1
#
_cell.length_a   1.000
_cell.length_b   1.000
_cell.length_c   1.000
_cell.angle_alpha   90.00
_cell.angle_beta   90.00
_cell.angle_gamma   90.00
#
_symmetry.space_group_name_H-M   'P 1'
#
loop_
_entity.id
_entity.type
_entity.pdbx_description
1 polymer ?
#
loop_
_entity_poly.entity_id
_entity_poly.type
_entity_poly.pdbx_seq_one_letter_code
_entity_poly.pdbx_strand_id
1 'polypeptide(L)'
;MSLSDSINSIPDLEEYKKLLDKLFQRTRTMTVVDEIGNLFYDTVRINLKMVRLLPQQAANNFYVYRSREIKKELTANLSSVGTFAYPPSSDCTENGRLNLAGYPAFYGSDQVSTALAETHLTEACVRFLSVWSISSPEDVGSSSFLTKQLPERNLWKMFVPSNYNEMIKMARKTAPDKIPQLEYGYNWINRLFEIENEPYPLTSCLGHDLLYQTNAMIQMGAIFKRAKVNLVIYPSYVTRRNTCNIAINPGFVNRHMRLLRVYRLYISNVTGDNFSYEVMSVGIRDRNHISWHEATEQEKIDGIKTPRKIKGKLVWVPTKKQIPQDGAR
;
A
#
# COMPACT_ATOMS: atom_id res chain seq x y z
N MET A 1 -5.75 -5.93 29.18
CA MET A 1 -4.35 -6.37 29.27
C MET A 1 -3.46 -5.19 28.95
N SER A 2 -2.42 -4.88 29.73
CA SER A 2 -1.51 -3.78 29.38
C SER A 2 -0.65 -4.16 28.17
N LEU A 3 -0.05 -3.18 27.49
CA LEU A 3 0.90 -3.47 26.40
C LEU A 3 2.07 -4.32 26.91
N SER A 4 2.53 -4.08 28.14
CA SER A 4 3.60 -4.87 28.76
C SER A 4 3.18 -6.32 28.96
N ASP A 5 1.98 -6.56 29.48
CA ASP A 5 1.48 -7.93 29.71
C ASP A 5 1.34 -8.68 28.38
N SER A 6 0.83 -8.00 27.34
CA SER A 6 0.71 -8.57 26.00
C SER A 6 2.07 -9.00 25.45
N ILE A 7 3.09 -8.15 25.53
CA ILE A 7 4.43 -8.46 25.05
C ILE A 7 5.08 -9.57 25.89
N ASN A 8 4.96 -9.52 27.21
CA ASN A 8 5.54 -10.52 28.11
C ASN A 8 4.93 -11.91 27.93
N SER A 9 3.69 -11.98 27.45
CA SER A 9 3.01 -13.23 27.15
C SER A 9 3.43 -13.89 25.82
N ILE A 10 4.24 -13.21 24.98
CA ILE A 10 4.76 -13.82 23.75
C ILE A 10 5.65 -15.02 24.13
N PRO A 11 5.45 -16.20 23.53
CA PRO A 11 6.23 -17.39 23.87
C PRO A 11 7.71 -17.28 23.46
N ASP A 12 8.49 -18.34 23.64
CA ASP A 12 9.84 -18.39 23.09
C ASP A 12 9.82 -18.27 21.56
N LEU A 13 10.97 -17.95 20.97
CA LEU A 13 11.06 -17.65 19.54
C LEU A 13 10.64 -18.82 18.65
N GLU A 14 10.97 -20.05 19.00
CA GLU A 14 10.65 -21.21 18.16
C GLU A 14 9.18 -21.58 18.23
N GLU A 15 8.57 -21.50 19.42
CA GLU A 15 7.12 -21.62 19.55
C GLU A 15 6.40 -20.48 18.83
N TYR A 16 6.87 -19.24 18.95
CA TYR A 16 6.25 -18.08 18.33
C TYR A 16 6.24 -18.18 16.79
N LYS A 17 7.34 -18.63 16.18
CA LYS A 17 7.39 -18.94 14.74
C LYS A 17 6.30 -19.92 14.33
N LYS A 18 6.18 -21.05 15.05
CA LYS A 18 5.16 -22.08 14.78
C LYS A 18 3.74 -21.54 14.92
N LEU A 19 3.50 -20.65 15.89
CA LEU A 19 2.19 -20.01 16.06
C LEU A 19 1.85 -19.09 14.88
N LEU A 20 2.80 -18.28 14.42
CA LEU A 20 2.60 -17.39 13.27
C LEU A 20 2.40 -18.17 11.97
N ASP A 21 3.11 -19.28 11.78
CA ASP A 21 2.90 -20.16 10.63
C ASP A 21 1.51 -20.84 10.68
N LYS A 22 1.10 -21.34 11.85
CA LYS A 22 -0.25 -21.89 12.04
C LYS A 22 -1.34 -20.86 11.79
N LEU A 23 -1.15 -19.62 12.26
CA LEU A 23 -2.04 -18.50 11.99
C LEU A 23 -2.18 -18.29 10.47
N PHE A 24 -1.06 -18.17 9.76
CA PHE A 24 -1.05 -17.99 8.30
C PHE A 24 -1.79 -19.09 7.55
N GLN A 25 -1.60 -20.36 7.95
CA GLN A 25 -2.28 -21.48 7.29
C GLN A 25 -3.77 -21.51 7.61
N ARG A 26 -4.15 -21.25 8.87
CA ARG A 26 -5.54 -21.32 9.31
C ARG A 26 -6.39 -20.24 8.65
N THR A 27 -5.92 -19.00 8.60
CA THR A 27 -6.70 -17.85 8.10
C THR A 27 -7.00 -17.93 6.61
N ARG A 28 -6.23 -18.71 5.82
CA ARG A 28 -6.52 -18.97 4.39
C ARG A 28 -7.87 -19.61 4.13
N THR A 29 -8.41 -20.32 5.12
CA THR A 29 -9.70 -21.02 5.02
C THR A 29 -10.83 -20.28 5.72
N MET A 30 -10.53 -19.17 6.40
CA MET A 30 -11.49 -18.39 7.16
C MET A 30 -12.15 -17.32 6.28
N THR A 31 -13.42 -17.07 6.51
CA THR A 31 -14.22 -16.04 5.80
C THR A 31 -14.76 -14.96 6.74
N VAL A 32 -14.77 -15.22 8.05
CA VAL A 32 -15.29 -14.30 9.05
C VAL A 32 -14.17 -13.36 9.53
N VAL A 33 -14.26 -12.09 9.12
CA VAL A 33 -13.23 -11.07 9.37
C VAL A 33 -12.95 -10.87 10.85
N ASP A 34 -14.00 -10.74 11.68
CA ASP A 34 -13.82 -10.49 13.12
C ASP A 34 -13.06 -11.64 13.80
N GLU A 35 -13.29 -12.89 13.38
CA GLU A 35 -12.57 -14.05 13.88
C GLU A 35 -11.10 -14.04 13.42
N ILE A 36 -10.83 -13.63 12.18
CA ILE A 36 -9.46 -13.47 11.65
C ILE A 36 -8.72 -12.40 12.45
N GLY A 37 -9.35 -11.25 12.69
CA GLY A 37 -8.79 -10.14 13.46
C GLY A 37 -8.47 -10.56 14.89
N ASN A 38 -9.44 -11.16 15.59
CA ASN A 38 -9.23 -11.66 16.96
C ASN A 38 -8.10 -12.68 17.01
N LEU A 39 -8.11 -13.69 16.12
CA LEU A 39 -7.06 -14.69 16.05
C LEU A 39 -5.68 -14.07 15.76
N PHE A 40 -5.61 -13.10 14.86
CA PHE A 40 -4.38 -12.38 14.56
C PHE A 40 -3.85 -11.65 15.79
N TYR A 41 -4.66 -10.82 16.44
CA TYR A 41 -4.21 -9.99 17.56
C TYR A 41 -3.87 -10.84 18.78
N ASP A 42 -4.62 -11.91 19.05
CA ASP A 42 -4.36 -12.87 20.12
C ASP A 42 -3.06 -13.66 19.91
N THR A 43 -2.69 -13.91 18.65
CA THR A 43 -1.48 -14.66 18.31
C THR A 43 -0.25 -13.77 18.25
N VAL A 44 -0.34 -12.66 17.52
CA VAL A 44 0.79 -11.79 17.21
C VAL A 44 1.22 -10.98 18.42
N ARG A 45 0.27 -10.46 19.21
CA ARG A 45 0.54 -9.71 20.47
C ARG A 45 1.55 -8.56 20.35
N ILE A 46 1.86 -8.12 19.13
CA ILE A 46 2.70 -6.97 18.80
C ILE A 46 1.79 -5.81 18.47
N ASN A 47 2.11 -4.63 19.01
CA ASN A 47 1.40 -3.42 18.66
C ASN A 47 1.81 -2.94 17.26
N LEU A 48 0.87 -3.05 16.32
CA LEU A 48 1.04 -2.56 14.95
C LEU A 48 0.84 -1.05 14.77
N LYS A 49 0.50 -0.30 15.83
CA LYS A 49 0.34 1.16 15.78
C LYS A 49 1.68 1.89 15.68
N MET A 50 2.49 1.60 14.66
CA MET A 50 3.55 2.51 14.23
C MET A 50 2.93 3.58 13.33
N VAL A 51 2.02 4.37 13.91
CA VAL A 51 1.50 5.55 13.23
C VAL A 51 2.57 6.62 13.28
N ARG A 52 3.04 7.03 12.11
CA ARG A 52 3.94 8.15 11.94
C ARG A 52 3.18 9.35 11.44
N LEU A 53 3.46 10.49 12.06
CA LEU A 53 3.03 11.77 11.54
C LEU A 53 4.01 12.20 10.45
N LEU A 54 3.56 12.21 9.21
CA LEU A 54 4.26 12.87 8.11
C LEU A 54 4.03 14.37 8.28
N PRO A 55 5.11 15.18 8.44
CA PRO A 55 4.96 16.62 8.56
C PRO A 55 4.15 17.18 7.39
N GLN A 56 3.25 18.12 7.67
CA GLN A 56 2.35 18.73 6.68
C GLN A 56 3.07 19.10 5.37
N GLN A 57 4.23 19.77 5.46
CA GLN A 57 5.00 20.19 4.28
C GLN A 57 5.52 19.00 3.47
N ALA A 58 5.97 17.94 4.12
CA ALA A 58 6.44 16.73 3.45
C ALA A 58 5.27 16.00 2.77
N ALA A 59 4.13 15.89 3.46
CA ALA A 59 2.92 15.27 2.91
C ALA A 59 2.38 16.04 1.70
N ASN A 60 2.33 17.37 1.74
CA ASN A 60 1.79 18.19 0.64
C ASN A 60 2.71 18.23 -0.60
N ASN A 61 3.97 17.84 -0.46
CA ASN A 61 4.92 17.68 -1.57
C ASN A 61 4.88 16.27 -2.20
N PHE A 62 3.99 15.40 -1.71
CA PHE A 62 3.88 14.02 -2.13
C PHE A 62 2.78 13.84 -3.17
N TYR A 63 3.10 13.12 -4.25
CA TYR A 63 2.15 12.75 -5.30
C TYR A 63 1.85 11.27 -5.24
N VAL A 64 0.58 10.93 -5.52
CA VAL A 64 0.10 9.55 -5.62
C VAL A 64 -0.41 9.30 -7.01
N TYR A 65 0.09 8.24 -7.62
CA TYR A 65 -0.31 7.81 -8.96
C TYR A 65 -1.26 6.63 -8.86
N ARG A 66 -2.37 6.67 -9.57
CA ARG A 66 -3.35 5.57 -9.62
C ARG A 66 -3.71 5.27 -11.06
N SER A 67 -3.44 4.04 -11.48
CA SER A 67 -3.96 3.49 -12.73
C SER A 67 -5.30 2.81 -12.45
N ARG A 68 -6.23 2.88 -13.40
CA ARG A 68 -7.43 2.05 -13.40
C ARG A 68 -7.88 1.74 -14.82
N GLU A 69 -8.56 0.60 -14.94
CA GLU A 69 -9.43 0.32 -16.07
C GLU A 69 -10.84 0.87 -15.78
N ILE A 70 -11.51 1.37 -16.82
CA ILE A 70 -12.92 1.74 -16.77
C ILE A 70 -13.66 0.81 -17.72
N LYS A 71 -14.15 -0.33 -17.19
CA LYS A 71 -14.77 -1.41 -17.98
C LYS A 71 -15.93 -0.94 -18.87
N LYS A 72 -16.68 0.07 -18.43
CA LYS A 72 -17.81 0.65 -19.17
C LYS A 72 -17.56 2.13 -19.48
N GLU A 73 -16.46 2.42 -20.17
CA GLU A 73 -16.03 3.80 -20.51
C GLU A 73 -17.17 4.63 -21.12
N LEU A 74 -17.95 4.06 -22.05
CA LEU A 74 -19.07 4.73 -22.72
C LEU A 74 -20.17 5.23 -21.76
N THR A 75 -20.31 4.60 -20.59
CA THR A 75 -21.31 4.97 -19.58
C THR A 75 -20.71 5.68 -18.38
N ALA A 76 -19.37 5.72 -18.29
CA ALA A 76 -18.69 6.34 -17.18
C ALA A 76 -18.67 7.86 -17.35
N ASN A 77 -18.93 8.59 -16.27
CA ASN A 77 -18.78 10.04 -16.29
C ASN A 77 -17.29 10.41 -16.19
N LEU A 78 -16.58 10.45 -17.31
CA LEU A 78 -15.16 10.83 -17.37
C LEU A 78 -14.91 12.30 -17.03
N SER A 79 -15.95 13.13 -16.87
CA SER A 79 -15.82 14.50 -16.37
C SER A 79 -15.79 14.56 -14.84
N SER A 80 -16.16 13.50 -14.13
CA SER A 80 -16.20 13.47 -12.66
C SER A 80 -14.87 13.05 -12.05
N VAL A 81 -14.40 13.81 -11.05
CA VAL A 81 -13.22 13.45 -10.24
C VAL A 81 -13.40 12.10 -9.54
N GLY A 82 -14.63 11.79 -9.09
CA GLY A 82 -14.94 10.52 -8.41
C GLY A 82 -14.66 9.29 -9.27
N THR A 83 -14.80 9.43 -10.59
CA THR A 83 -14.49 8.37 -11.57
C THR A 83 -13.02 7.94 -11.53
N PHE A 84 -12.11 8.77 -11.02
CA PHE A 84 -10.67 8.44 -10.94
C PHE A 84 -10.18 8.20 -9.52
N ALA A 85 -11.07 8.34 -8.53
CA ALA A 85 -10.78 8.07 -7.13
C ALA A 85 -10.89 6.56 -6.81
N TYR A 86 -11.34 6.21 -5.61
CA TYR A 86 -11.64 4.84 -5.18
C TYR A 86 -13.00 4.36 -5.75
N PRO A 87 -13.21 3.04 -5.92
CA PRO A 87 -14.49 2.50 -6.39
C PRO A 87 -15.61 2.73 -5.35
N PRO A 88 -16.90 2.75 -5.76
CA PRO A 88 -18.00 2.72 -4.81
C PRO A 88 -18.02 1.39 -4.04
N SER A 89 -18.59 1.38 -2.83
CA SER A 89 -18.69 0.18 -1.99
C SER A 89 -19.37 -1.01 -2.69
N SER A 90 -20.36 -0.74 -3.55
CA SER A 90 -21.06 -1.76 -4.34
C SER A 90 -20.16 -2.54 -5.30
N ASP A 91 -19.07 -1.91 -5.75
CA ASP A 91 -18.13 -2.51 -6.70
C ASP A 91 -16.98 -3.24 -5.98
N CYS A 92 -16.91 -3.13 -4.64
CA CYS A 92 -15.91 -3.79 -3.81
C CYS A 92 -16.42 -5.16 -3.37
N THR A 93 -16.59 -6.09 -4.30
CA THR A 93 -17.15 -7.43 -4.00
C THR A 93 -16.16 -8.37 -3.33
N GLU A 94 -14.87 -8.04 -3.35
CA GLU A 94 -13.78 -8.89 -2.88
C GLU A 94 -12.82 -8.09 -1.97
N ASN A 95 -12.02 -8.83 -1.20
CA ASN A 95 -10.97 -8.25 -0.38
C ASN A 95 -9.79 -7.82 -1.24
N GLY A 96 -9.29 -6.60 -1.01
CA GLY A 96 -7.97 -6.18 -1.46
C GLY A 96 -6.96 -6.30 -0.32
N ARG A 97 -5.67 -6.16 -0.63
CA ARG A 97 -4.58 -6.26 0.38
C ARG A 97 -4.74 -5.34 1.59
N LEU A 98 -5.51 -4.25 1.50
CA LEU A 98 -5.72 -3.29 2.59
C LEU A 98 -7.19 -2.92 2.81
N ASN A 99 -8.12 -3.68 2.25
CA ASN A 99 -9.53 -3.41 2.40
C ASN A 99 -10.38 -4.67 2.33
N LEU A 100 -11.49 -4.67 3.06
CA LEU A 100 -12.48 -5.72 2.99
C LEU A 100 -13.52 -5.45 1.89
N ALA A 101 -14.19 -6.50 1.44
CA ALA A 101 -15.38 -6.38 0.60
C ALA A 101 -16.40 -5.40 1.21
N GLY A 102 -16.96 -4.50 0.39
CA GLY A 102 -17.86 -3.42 0.79
C GLY A 102 -17.16 -2.14 1.29
N TYR A 103 -15.86 -2.19 1.57
CA TYR A 103 -15.09 -1.07 2.12
C TYR A 103 -14.01 -0.62 1.13
N PRO A 104 -14.22 0.46 0.36
CA PRO A 104 -13.28 0.85 -0.68
C PRO A 104 -12.00 1.47 -0.11
N ALA A 105 -10.86 1.24 -0.76
CA ALA A 105 -9.65 2.03 -0.49
C ALA A 105 -9.17 2.74 -1.76
N PHE A 106 -8.56 3.92 -1.59
CA PHE A 106 -7.84 4.53 -2.68
C PHE A 106 -6.46 3.88 -2.78
N TYR A 107 -6.31 2.97 -3.75
CA TYR A 107 -5.03 2.36 -4.10
C TYR A 107 -4.29 3.20 -5.13
N GLY A 108 -3.01 3.44 -4.87
CA GLY A 108 -2.07 4.06 -5.79
C GLY A 108 -0.64 3.65 -5.46
N SER A 109 0.31 4.41 -5.99
CA SER A 109 1.73 4.17 -5.81
C SER A 109 2.50 5.49 -5.81
N ASP A 110 3.72 5.45 -5.29
CA ASP A 110 4.68 6.56 -5.32
C ASP A 110 5.32 6.77 -6.71
N GLN A 111 5.14 5.83 -7.63
CA GLN A 111 5.62 5.90 -9.01
C GLN A 111 4.57 5.49 -10.04
N VAL A 112 4.63 6.13 -11.21
CA VAL A 112 3.75 5.87 -12.35
C VAL A 112 3.87 4.44 -12.88
N SER A 113 5.10 3.96 -13.07
CA SER A 113 5.37 2.63 -13.63
C SER A 113 4.76 1.52 -12.77
N THR A 114 4.91 1.62 -11.45
CA THR A 114 4.27 0.72 -10.48
C THR A 114 2.75 0.81 -10.55
N ALA A 115 2.19 2.02 -10.57
CA ALA A 115 0.73 2.19 -10.60
C ALA A 115 0.12 1.50 -11.82
N LEU A 116 0.79 1.57 -12.98
CA LEU A 116 0.39 0.86 -14.20
C LEU A 116 0.60 -0.65 -14.06
N ALA A 117 1.77 -1.10 -13.60
CA ALA A 117 2.11 -2.51 -13.48
C ALA A 117 1.18 -3.29 -12.52
N GLU A 118 0.72 -2.66 -11.44
CA GLU A 118 -0.21 -3.24 -10.46
C GLU A 118 -1.64 -3.42 -10.99
N THR A 119 -1.95 -2.95 -12.21
CA THR A 119 -3.28 -3.10 -12.83
C THR A 119 -3.38 -4.27 -13.81
N HIS A 120 -2.44 -5.22 -13.75
CA HIS A 120 -2.41 -6.41 -14.62
C HIS A 120 -2.66 -6.06 -16.09
N LEU A 121 -1.79 -5.22 -16.65
CA LEU A 121 -1.94 -4.71 -18.01
C LEU A 121 -2.06 -5.85 -19.03
N THR A 122 -2.97 -5.68 -19.97
CA THR A 122 -3.06 -6.51 -21.18
C THR A 122 -2.68 -5.66 -22.40
N GLU A 123 -2.27 -6.30 -23.48
CA GLU A 123 -2.04 -5.60 -24.75
C GLU A 123 -3.35 -5.01 -25.30
N ALA A 124 -3.21 -3.96 -26.10
CA ALA A 124 -4.29 -3.26 -26.78
C ALA A 124 -5.41 -2.76 -25.84
N CYS A 125 -5.09 -2.39 -24.60
CA CYS A 125 -6.06 -1.89 -23.63
C CYS A 125 -5.94 -0.40 -23.38
N VAL A 126 -7.03 0.22 -22.93
CA VAL A 126 -7.03 1.61 -22.44
C VAL A 126 -6.88 1.62 -20.91
N ARG A 127 -6.04 2.53 -20.43
CA ARG A 127 -5.81 2.78 -18.99
C ARG A 127 -5.92 4.25 -18.67
N PHE A 128 -6.46 4.54 -17.50
CA PHE A 128 -6.53 5.90 -16.97
C PHE A 128 -5.54 6.05 -15.82
N LEU A 129 -4.48 6.83 -16.04
CA LEU A 129 -3.50 7.16 -15.03
C LEU A 129 -3.83 8.52 -14.43
N SER A 130 -4.24 8.54 -13.17
CA SER A 130 -4.54 9.76 -12.42
C SER A 130 -3.40 10.16 -11.49
N VAL A 131 -3.15 11.46 -11.39
CA VAL A 131 -2.13 12.07 -10.53
C VAL A 131 -2.81 12.88 -9.45
N TRP A 132 -2.53 12.55 -8.20
CA TRP A 132 -3.13 13.18 -7.03
C TRP A 132 -2.08 13.84 -6.17
N SER A 133 -2.37 15.04 -5.66
CA SER A 133 -1.58 15.70 -4.63
C SER A 133 -2.31 15.68 -3.30
N ILE A 134 -1.57 15.59 -2.20
CA ILE A 134 -2.10 15.84 -0.86
C ILE A 134 -2.13 17.36 -0.60
N SER A 135 -3.19 17.82 0.05
CA SER A 135 -3.42 19.19 0.50
C SER A 135 -4.06 19.14 1.89
N SER A 136 -3.24 18.75 2.87
CA SER A 136 -3.62 18.68 4.27
C SER A 136 -3.21 19.97 5.01
N PRO A 137 -4.08 20.53 5.86
CA PRO A 137 -3.69 21.61 6.78
C PRO A 137 -2.90 21.10 7.99
N GLU A 138 -2.85 19.78 8.19
CA GLU A 138 -2.25 19.12 9.35
C GLU A 138 -1.25 18.04 8.93
N ASP A 139 -0.48 17.53 9.89
CA ASP A 139 0.34 16.34 9.72
C ASP A 139 -0.53 15.14 9.33
N VAL A 140 0.01 14.29 8.45
CA VAL A 140 -0.71 13.14 7.90
C VAL A 140 -0.28 11.88 8.62
N GLY A 141 -1.22 11.18 9.25
CA GLY A 141 -0.94 9.89 9.87
C GLY A 141 -0.67 8.84 8.80
N SER A 142 0.47 8.18 8.89
CA SER A 142 0.90 7.12 7.99
C SER A 142 1.26 5.87 8.79
N SER A 143 0.97 4.70 8.22
CA SER A 143 1.58 3.44 8.67
C SER A 143 2.35 2.83 7.50
N SER A 144 3.32 1.97 7.79
CA SER A 144 4.04 1.27 6.74
C SER A 144 4.38 -0.17 7.09
N PHE A 145 4.26 -1.02 6.08
CA PHE A 145 4.57 -2.45 6.14
C PHE A 145 5.82 -2.77 5.33
N LEU A 146 6.92 -2.06 5.63
CA LEU A 146 8.17 -2.14 4.88
C LEU A 146 9.21 -2.97 5.63
N THR A 147 9.80 -3.94 4.93
CA THR A 147 10.86 -4.80 5.49
C THR A 147 12.21 -4.08 5.54
N LYS A 148 13.09 -4.47 6.47
CA LYS A 148 14.47 -3.91 6.55
C LYS A 148 15.31 -4.15 5.28
N GLN A 149 14.89 -5.09 4.45
CA GLN A 149 15.61 -5.61 3.29
C GLN A 149 15.13 -4.96 1.98
N LEU A 150 14.63 -3.72 2.03
CA LEU A 150 14.30 -2.99 0.81
C LEU A 150 15.55 -2.79 -0.07
N PRO A 151 15.41 -2.92 -1.41
CA PRO A 151 16.46 -2.57 -2.36
C PRO A 151 16.92 -1.12 -2.19
N GLU A 152 18.21 -0.82 -2.45
CA GLU A 152 18.76 0.54 -2.33
C GLU A 152 18.03 1.59 -3.17
N ARG A 153 17.48 1.19 -4.32
CA ARG A 153 16.72 2.08 -5.20
C ARG A 153 15.32 2.43 -4.69
N ASN A 154 14.82 1.76 -3.65
CA ASN A 154 13.51 2.08 -3.10
C ASN A 154 13.62 3.34 -2.24
N LEU A 155 12.90 4.39 -2.64
CA LEU A 155 12.92 5.71 -1.98
C LEU A 155 12.51 5.64 -0.51
N TRP A 156 11.75 4.62 -0.11
CA TRP A 156 11.28 4.44 1.26
C TRP A 156 12.28 3.76 2.18
N LYS A 157 13.39 3.22 1.64
CA LYS A 157 14.42 2.53 2.42
C LYS A 157 14.95 3.37 3.57
N MET A 158 15.11 4.68 3.36
CA MET A 158 15.62 5.60 4.39
C MET A 158 14.71 5.71 5.63
N PHE A 159 13.41 5.40 5.51
CA PHE A 159 12.47 5.49 6.63
C PHE A 159 12.40 4.20 7.46
N VAL A 160 12.76 3.06 6.88
CA VAL A 160 12.62 1.75 7.54
C VAL A 160 13.42 1.62 8.85
N PRO A 161 14.69 2.03 8.93
CA PRO A 161 15.47 1.88 10.16
C PRO A 161 14.84 2.61 11.35
N SER A 162 14.26 3.78 11.11
CA SER A 162 13.67 4.57 12.20
C SER A 162 12.46 3.88 12.83
N ASN A 163 11.59 3.24 12.03
CA ASN A 163 10.43 2.47 12.50
C ASN A 163 10.87 1.32 13.42
N TYR A 164 11.79 0.53 12.88
CA TYR A 164 12.34 -0.61 13.58
C TYR A 164 13.07 -0.17 14.87
N ASN A 165 13.88 0.88 14.82
CA ASN A 165 14.62 1.37 15.98
C ASN A 165 13.69 1.89 17.09
N GLU A 166 12.57 2.51 16.75
CA GLU A 166 11.56 2.94 17.73
C GLU A 166 10.93 1.74 18.43
N MET A 167 10.53 0.72 17.67
CA MET A 167 10.01 -0.54 18.24
C MET A 167 11.03 -1.19 19.17
N ILE A 168 12.30 -1.32 18.73
CA ILE A 168 13.37 -1.92 19.55
C ILE A 168 13.68 -1.09 20.79
N LYS A 169 13.69 0.24 20.67
CA LYS A 169 13.88 1.15 21.81
C LYS A 169 12.78 0.98 22.85
N MET A 170 11.53 0.80 22.43
CA MET A 170 10.41 0.51 23.33
C MET A 170 10.56 -0.89 23.96
N ALA A 171 10.89 -1.90 23.15
CA ALA A 171 11.10 -3.27 23.61
C ALA A 171 12.18 -3.36 24.69
N ARG A 172 13.34 -2.73 24.48
CA ARG A 172 14.45 -2.68 25.46
C ARG A 172 14.03 -2.15 26.83
N LYS A 173 13.03 -1.27 26.89
CA LYS A 173 12.53 -0.68 28.13
C LYS A 173 11.47 -1.53 28.83
N THR A 174 10.76 -2.38 28.08
CA THR A 174 9.53 -3.04 28.56
C THR A 174 9.68 -4.57 28.66
N ALA A 175 10.36 -5.19 27.71
CA ALA A 175 10.55 -6.63 27.61
C ALA A 175 11.84 -6.95 26.81
N PRO A 176 13.03 -6.70 27.38
CA PRO A 176 14.30 -6.84 26.66
C PRO A 176 14.59 -8.28 26.21
N ASP A 177 14.08 -9.28 26.94
CA ASP A 177 14.16 -10.71 26.63
C ASP A 177 13.27 -11.13 25.44
N LYS A 178 12.29 -10.30 25.05
CA LYS A 178 11.37 -10.55 23.94
C LYS A 178 11.79 -9.92 22.62
N ILE A 179 12.94 -9.23 22.58
CA ILE A 179 13.42 -8.54 21.37
C ILE A 179 13.48 -9.48 20.15
N PRO A 180 14.04 -10.71 20.22
CA PRO A 180 14.08 -11.60 19.06
C PRO A 180 12.70 -11.94 18.49
N GLN A 181 11.70 -12.14 19.34
CA GLN A 181 10.32 -12.42 18.95
C GLN A 181 9.66 -11.20 18.31
N LEU A 182 9.85 -10.03 18.91
CA LEU A 182 9.33 -8.77 18.37
C LEU A 182 9.93 -8.48 16.98
N GLU A 183 11.24 -8.71 16.81
CA GLU A 183 11.91 -8.59 15.52
C GLU A 183 11.37 -9.58 14.48
N TYR A 184 11.18 -10.84 14.88
CA TYR A 184 10.64 -11.86 13.98
C TYR A 184 9.21 -11.52 13.57
N GLY A 185 8.33 -11.21 14.53
CA GLY A 185 6.94 -10.85 14.27
C GLY A 185 6.83 -9.58 13.43
N TYR A 186 7.64 -8.55 13.70
CA TYR A 186 7.71 -7.35 12.86
C TYR A 186 8.02 -7.68 11.39
N ASN A 187 9.06 -8.48 11.15
CA ASN A 187 9.44 -8.87 9.80
C ASN A 187 8.38 -9.78 9.15
N TRP A 188 7.78 -10.70 9.91
CA TRP A 188 6.73 -11.59 9.43
C TRP A 188 5.51 -10.79 8.95
N ILE A 189 5.02 -9.84 9.75
CA ILE A 189 3.87 -8.99 9.39
C ILE A 189 4.15 -8.18 8.12
N ASN A 190 5.32 -7.54 8.05
CA ASN A 190 5.69 -6.76 6.87
C ASN A 190 5.78 -7.63 5.61
N ARG A 191 6.24 -8.88 5.74
CA ARG A 191 6.29 -9.83 4.62
C ARG A 191 4.93 -10.32 4.16
N LEU A 192 3.87 -10.26 4.98
CA LEU A 192 2.52 -10.67 4.55
C LEU A 192 2.08 -9.92 3.28
N PHE A 193 2.43 -8.63 3.16
CA PHE A 193 2.13 -7.81 1.99
C PHE A 193 2.86 -8.23 0.71
N GLU A 194 3.87 -9.09 0.83
CA GLU A 194 4.62 -9.65 -0.29
C GLU A 194 4.21 -11.10 -0.59
N ILE A 195 3.90 -11.90 0.45
CA ILE A 195 3.74 -13.36 0.32
C ILE A 195 2.30 -13.84 0.38
N GLU A 196 1.39 -13.03 0.93
CA GLU A 196 -0.03 -13.39 0.95
C GLU A 196 -0.62 -13.23 -0.45
N ASN A 197 -1.43 -14.21 -0.84
CA ASN A 197 -2.16 -14.26 -2.10
C ASN A 197 -3.65 -14.05 -1.84
N GLU A 198 -4.41 -13.84 -2.91
CA GLU A 198 -5.87 -13.78 -2.85
C GLU A 198 -6.45 -15.00 -2.12
N PRO A 199 -7.45 -14.82 -1.23
CA PRO A 199 -8.27 -13.61 -1.04
C PRO A 199 -7.76 -12.63 0.05
N TYR A 200 -6.44 -12.61 0.34
CA TYR A 200 -5.80 -11.66 1.26
C TYR A 200 -6.41 -11.58 2.69
N PRO A 201 -6.78 -12.69 3.34
CA PRO A 201 -7.51 -12.64 4.60
C PRO A 201 -6.83 -11.83 5.71
N LEU A 202 -5.50 -11.95 5.86
CA LEU A 202 -4.76 -11.23 6.89
C LEU A 202 -4.52 -9.78 6.50
N THR A 203 -3.92 -9.52 5.34
CA THR A 203 -3.55 -8.15 4.95
C THR A 203 -4.79 -7.27 4.80
N SER A 204 -5.89 -7.80 4.24
CA SER A 204 -7.17 -7.08 4.14
C SER A 204 -7.72 -6.69 5.51
N CYS A 205 -7.72 -7.62 6.49
CA CYS A 205 -8.14 -7.36 7.86
C CYS A 205 -7.28 -6.27 8.52
N LEU A 206 -5.94 -6.42 8.44
CA LEU A 206 -5.01 -5.46 9.03
C LEU A 206 -5.12 -4.06 8.40
N GLY A 207 -5.23 -4.00 7.08
CA GLY A 207 -5.37 -2.75 6.36
C GLY A 207 -6.70 -2.08 6.62
N HIS A 208 -7.77 -2.86 6.68
CA HIS A 208 -9.09 -2.36 7.02
C HIS A 208 -9.11 -1.75 8.42
N ASP A 209 -8.61 -2.48 9.42
CA ASP A 209 -8.53 -1.99 10.80
C ASP A 209 -7.71 -0.71 10.90
N LEU A 210 -6.58 -0.63 10.20
CA LEU A 210 -5.75 0.58 10.16
C LEU A 210 -6.47 1.75 9.48
N LEU A 211 -7.01 1.56 8.27
CA LEU A 211 -7.59 2.63 7.47
C LEU A 211 -8.93 3.11 8.03
N TYR A 212 -9.73 2.22 8.63
CA TYR A 212 -11.07 2.53 9.12
C TYR A 212 -11.18 2.68 10.64
N GLN A 213 -10.16 2.26 11.40
CA GLN A 213 -10.14 2.33 12.87
C GLN A 213 -11.31 1.60 13.52
N THR A 214 -11.47 0.33 13.14
CA THR A 214 -12.52 -0.53 13.68
C THR A 214 -12.34 -0.83 15.18
N ASN A 215 -13.38 -1.43 15.77
CA ASN A 215 -13.48 -1.70 17.20
C ASN A 215 -12.37 -2.59 17.76
N ALA A 216 -11.82 -3.54 16.99
CA ALA A 216 -10.72 -4.40 17.42
C ALA A 216 -9.49 -3.58 17.86
N MET A 217 -9.17 -2.50 17.13
CA MET A 217 -8.08 -1.58 17.47
C MET A 217 -8.41 -0.60 18.61
N ILE A 218 -9.70 -0.32 18.83
CA ILE A 218 -10.18 0.52 19.94
C ILE A 218 -10.06 -0.25 21.27
N GLN A 219 -10.36 -1.55 21.25
CA GLN A 219 -10.30 -2.41 22.44
C GLN A 219 -8.87 -2.64 22.96
N MET A 220 -7.84 -2.59 22.10
CA MET A 220 -6.43 -2.75 22.47
C MET A 220 -5.78 -1.52 23.16
N GLY A 221 -6.56 -0.57 23.67
CA GLY A 221 -6.09 0.40 24.65
C GLY A 221 -5.98 1.84 24.12
N ALA A 222 -6.64 2.73 24.88
CA ALA A 222 -6.92 4.14 24.64
C ALA A 222 -5.70 5.10 24.68
N ILE A 223 -4.47 4.61 24.46
CA ILE A 223 -3.25 5.38 24.72
C ILE A 223 -2.87 6.33 23.56
N PHE A 224 -3.39 6.12 22.35
CA PHE A 224 -3.19 7.02 21.20
C PHE A 224 -4.50 7.57 20.67
N LYS A 225 -5.19 8.36 21.48
CA LYS A 225 -6.44 9.07 21.14
C LYS A 225 -6.32 10.12 20.01
N ARG A 226 -5.19 10.21 19.27
CA ARG A 226 -4.88 11.41 18.47
C ARG A 226 -4.39 11.22 17.02
N ALA A 227 -3.78 10.11 16.64
CA ALA A 227 -3.22 9.98 15.28
C ALA A 227 -4.03 9.00 14.43
N LYS A 228 -4.90 9.53 13.57
CA LYS A 228 -5.64 8.75 12.58
C LYS A 228 -4.70 8.31 11.46
N VAL A 229 -4.63 7.00 11.16
CA VAL A 229 -3.95 6.52 9.95
C VAL A 229 -4.76 6.98 8.73
N ASN A 230 -4.15 7.81 7.91
CA ASN A 230 -4.71 8.32 6.68
C ASN A 230 -4.25 7.49 5.47
N LEU A 231 -3.00 7.02 5.50
CA LEU A 231 -2.40 6.22 4.44
C LEU A 231 -1.55 5.09 4.98
N VAL A 232 -1.46 4.01 4.22
CA VAL A 232 -0.65 2.82 4.50
C VAL A 232 0.26 2.57 3.30
N ILE A 233 1.56 2.47 3.56
CA ILE A 233 2.59 2.24 2.54
C ILE A 233 3.09 0.80 2.65
N TYR A 234 3.16 0.08 1.54
CA TYR A 234 3.59 -1.31 1.50
C TYR A 234 4.38 -1.57 0.21
N PRO A 235 5.29 -2.56 0.19
CA PRO A 235 6.10 -2.80 -1.00
C PRO A 235 5.22 -3.26 -2.17
N SER A 236 5.58 -2.85 -3.38
CA SER A 236 5.00 -3.46 -4.58
C SER A 236 5.60 -4.84 -4.81
N TYR A 237 4.74 -5.86 -4.84
CA TYR A 237 5.12 -7.22 -5.21
C TYR A 237 5.55 -7.27 -6.69
N VAL A 238 4.78 -6.60 -7.56
CA VAL A 238 5.00 -6.57 -9.02
C VAL A 238 6.37 -5.97 -9.36
N THR A 239 6.78 -4.89 -8.69
CA THR A 239 8.10 -4.30 -8.91
C THR A 239 9.20 -4.91 -8.04
N ARG A 240 8.99 -6.08 -7.42
CA ARG A 240 9.99 -6.74 -6.56
C ARG A 240 10.54 -5.81 -5.48
N ARG A 241 9.66 -5.00 -4.86
CA ARG A 241 9.95 -4.05 -3.77
C ARG A 241 10.80 -2.85 -4.17
N ASN A 242 10.96 -2.54 -5.46
CA ASN A 242 11.74 -1.36 -5.86
C ASN A 242 10.98 -0.06 -5.63
N THR A 243 9.67 -0.16 -5.51
CA THR A 243 8.72 0.93 -5.33
C THR A 243 7.68 0.49 -4.32
N CYS A 244 6.79 1.41 -3.92
CA CYS A 244 5.76 1.12 -2.93
C CYS A 244 4.37 1.42 -3.46
N ASN A 245 3.43 0.57 -3.04
CA ASN A 245 2.02 0.84 -3.14
C ASN A 245 1.56 1.63 -1.92
N ILE A 246 0.45 2.33 -2.10
CA ILE A 246 -0.13 3.23 -1.10
C ILE A 246 -1.63 3.01 -1.12
N ALA A 247 -2.20 2.65 0.02
CA ALA A 247 -3.65 2.69 0.22
C ALA A 247 -4.02 3.85 1.14
N ILE A 248 -5.06 4.58 0.79
CA ILE A 248 -5.48 5.80 1.49
C ILE A 248 -6.96 5.69 1.86
N ASN A 249 -7.28 6.13 3.08
CA ASN A 249 -8.65 6.17 3.57
C ASN A 249 -9.51 7.07 2.64
N PRO A 250 -10.66 6.59 2.12
CA PRO A 250 -11.56 7.37 1.27
C PRO A 250 -11.96 8.75 1.82
N GLY A 251 -12.21 8.83 3.12
CA GLY A 251 -12.56 10.09 3.78
C GLY A 251 -11.40 11.09 3.76
N PHE A 252 -10.15 10.62 3.84
CA PHE A 252 -8.98 11.49 3.67
C PHE A 252 -8.85 11.96 2.21
N VAL A 253 -9.05 11.06 1.24
CA VAL A 253 -9.04 11.40 -0.19
C VAL A 253 -10.03 12.52 -0.49
N ASN A 254 -11.27 12.40 0.00
CA ASN A 254 -12.32 13.40 -0.24
C ASN A 254 -12.00 14.78 0.34
N ARG A 255 -11.33 14.84 1.49
CA ARG A 255 -11.10 16.10 2.23
C ARG A 255 -9.75 16.76 1.91
N HIS A 256 -8.74 15.95 1.62
CA HIS A 256 -7.34 16.40 1.63
C HIS A 256 -6.56 15.96 0.40
N MET A 257 -7.18 15.33 -0.60
CA MET A 257 -6.51 15.04 -1.86
C MET A 257 -7.15 15.78 -3.03
N ARG A 258 -6.30 16.19 -3.97
CA ARG A 258 -6.70 16.88 -5.19
C ARG A 258 -6.20 16.10 -6.39
N LEU A 259 -7.13 15.67 -7.23
CA LEU A 259 -6.81 15.24 -8.59
C LEU A 259 -6.21 16.42 -9.36
N LEU A 260 -5.00 16.24 -9.89
CA LEU A 260 -4.33 17.25 -10.71
C LEU A 260 -4.56 17.01 -12.19
N ARG A 261 -4.40 15.75 -12.60
CA ARG A 261 -4.44 15.35 -14.00
C ARG A 261 -4.82 13.89 -14.16
N VAL A 262 -5.43 13.56 -15.29
CA VAL A 262 -5.66 12.19 -15.74
C VAL A 262 -5.08 12.04 -17.14
N TYR A 263 -4.36 10.97 -17.39
CA TYR A 263 -3.91 10.59 -18.73
C TYR A 263 -4.73 9.39 -19.19
N ARG A 264 -5.30 9.48 -20.40
CA ARG A 264 -5.88 8.35 -21.11
C ARG A 264 -4.78 7.71 -21.95
N LEU A 265 -4.40 6.50 -21.58
CA LEU A 265 -3.27 5.79 -22.16
C LEU A 265 -3.78 4.61 -22.99
N TYR A 266 -3.24 4.43 -24.19
CA TYR A 266 -3.39 3.20 -24.95
C TYR A 266 -2.15 2.33 -24.74
N ILE A 267 -2.31 1.14 -24.16
CA ILE A 267 -1.22 0.19 -23.93
C ILE A 267 -1.06 -0.65 -25.20
N SER A 268 0.05 -0.48 -25.90
CA SER A 268 0.26 -1.11 -27.21
C SER A 268 0.99 -2.45 -27.15
N ASN A 269 1.84 -2.66 -26.14
CA ASN A 269 2.64 -3.87 -25.98
C ASN A 269 2.91 -4.12 -24.49
N VAL A 270 2.85 -5.38 -24.06
CA VAL A 270 3.20 -5.84 -22.71
C VAL A 270 4.13 -7.05 -22.82
N THR A 271 5.41 -6.87 -22.48
CA THR A 271 6.43 -7.92 -22.52
C THR A 271 7.05 -8.12 -21.13
N GLY A 272 6.54 -9.10 -20.39
CA GLY A 272 6.97 -9.37 -19.01
C GLY A 272 6.66 -8.19 -18.09
N ASP A 273 7.69 -7.65 -17.43
CA ASP A 273 7.57 -6.48 -16.54
C ASP A 273 7.61 -5.14 -17.30
N ASN A 274 7.71 -5.16 -18.64
CA ASN A 274 7.79 -3.96 -19.49
C ASN A 274 6.50 -3.75 -20.27
N PHE A 275 6.15 -2.49 -20.50
CA PHE A 275 5.02 -2.12 -21.34
C PHE A 275 5.32 -0.83 -22.12
N SER A 276 4.67 -0.68 -23.26
CA SER A 276 4.67 0.54 -24.06
C SER A 276 3.27 1.13 -24.11
N TYR A 277 3.18 2.46 -24.13
CA TYR A 277 1.90 3.15 -24.17
C TYR A 277 1.99 4.43 -25.00
N GLU A 278 0.83 4.88 -25.47
CA GLU A 278 0.61 6.18 -26.09
C GLU A 278 -0.33 7.02 -25.22
N VAL A 279 -0.03 8.31 -25.05
CA VAL A 279 -0.93 9.24 -24.38
C VAL A 279 -1.94 9.76 -25.40
N MET A 280 -3.19 9.29 -25.31
CA MET A 280 -4.25 9.67 -26.23
C MET A 280 -4.82 11.05 -25.91
N SER A 281 -5.12 11.29 -24.64
CA SER A 281 -5.70 12.55 -24.17
C SER A 281 -5.35 12.82 -22.72
N VAL A 282 -5.46 14.09 -22.33
CA VAL A 282 -5.18 14.58 -20.98
C VAL A 282 -6.42 15.26 -20.44
N GLY A 283 -6.84 14.84 -19.25
CA GLY A 283 -7.88 15.46 -18.46
C GLY A 283 -7.27 16.34 -17.38
N ILE A 284 -7.64 17.61 -17.35
CA ILE A 284 -7.23 18.56 -16.31
C ILE A 284 -8.43 18.90 -15.44
N ARG A 285 -8.23 18.91 -14.12
CA ARG A 285 -9.28 19.28 -13.17
C ARG A 285 -9.55 20.79 -13.27
N ASP A 286 -10.78 21.13 -13.63
CA ASP A 286 -11.36 22.48 -13.49
C ASP A 286 -12.50 22.44 -12.46
N ARG A 287 -12.23 22.99 -11.28
CA ARG A 287 -13.12 22.93 -10.09
C ARG A 287 -13.51 21.50 -9.72
N ASN A 288 -14.70 21.04 -10.12
CA ASN A 288 -15.23 19.71 -9.84
C ASN A 288 -15.41 18.86 -11.11
N HIS A 289 -15.04 19.41 -12.27
CA HIS A 289 -15.12 18.75 -13.56
C HIS A 289 -13.71 18.50 -14.13
N ILE A 290 -13.62 17.58 -15.07
CA ILE A 290 -12.41 17.26 -15.81
C ILE A 290 -12.63 17.65 -17.25
N SER A 291 -11.81 18.59 -17.72
CA SER A 291 -11.79 19.04 -19.11
C SER A 291 -10.73 18.25 -19.87
N TRP A 292 -11.15 17.59 -20.94
CA TRP A 292 -10.28 16.74 -21.76
C TRP A 292 -9.78 17.49 -22.99
N HIS A 293 -8.51 17.31 -23.32
CA HIS A 293 -7.91 17.79 -24.57
C HIS A 293 -6.91 16.76 -25.12
N GLU A 294 -6.53 16.93 -26.38
CA GLU A 294 -5.45 16.15 -26.97
C GLU A 294 -4.13 16.41 -26.25
N ALA A 295 -3.33 15.36 -26.09
CA ALA A 295 -2.05 15.47 -25.40
C ALA A 295 -1.07 16.34 -26.18
N THR A 296 -0.52 17.36 -25.52
CA THR A 296 0.57 18.16 -26.10
C THR A 296 1.88 17.37 -26.13
N GLU A 297 2.85 17.77 -26.96
CA GLU A 297 4.18 17.14 -26.99
C GLU A 297 4.87 17.15 -25.63
N GLN A 298 4.72 18.25 -24.88
CA GLN A 298 5.27 18.34 -23.53
C GLN A 298 4.61 17.32 -22.59
N GLU A 299 3.30 17.09 -22.69
CA GLU A 299 2.61 16.11 -21.83
C GLU A 299 2.87 14.67 -22.25
N LYS A 300 3.14 14.41 -23.52
CA LYS A 300 3.65 13.11 -23.98
C LYS A 300 5.03 12.82 -23.38
N ILE A 301 5.87 13.85 -23.27
CA ILE A 301 7.25 13.76 -22.76
C ILE A 301 7.30 13.76 -21.23
N ASP A 302 6.49 14.59 -20.58
CA ASP A 302 6.48 14.80 -19.12
C ASP A 302 5.46 13.93 -18.40
N GLY A 303 4.49 13.36 -19.13
CA GLY A 303 3.40 12.56 -18.57
C GLY A 303 3.88 11.46 -17.63
N ILE A 304 5.13 11.02 -17.80
CA ILE A 304 5.79 9.99 -16.97
C ILE A 304 7.16 10.45 -16.40
N LYS A 305 7.62 11.70 -16.63
CA LYS A 305 8.81 12.19 -15.93
C LYS A 305 8.46 12.49 -14.48
N THR A 306 8.73 11.51 -13.61
CA THR A 306 8.75 11.67 -12.14
C THR A 306 9.52 12.93 -11.75
N PRO A 307 9.16 13.62 -10.65
CA PRO A 307 9.90 14.77 -10.15
C PRO A 307 11.28 14.36 -9.61
N ARG A 308 12.25 14.18 -10.53
CA ARG A 308 13.71 14.36 -10.42
C ARG A 308 14.35 13.67 -11.63
N LYS A 309 15.10 14.45 -12.42
CA LYS A 309 15.93 13.96 -13.53
C LYS A 309 16.93 12.93 -13.00
N ILE A 310 16.68 11.65 -13.23
CA ILE A 310 17.73 10.66 -13.47
C ILE A 310 17.66 10.41 -14.98
N LYS A 311 18.67 10.86 -15.73
CA LYS A 311 18.84 10.47 -17.14
C LYS A 311 19.12 8.96 -17.16
N GLY A 312 18.08 8.18 -17.35
CA GLY A 312 18.17 6.73 -17.51
C GLY A 312 17.30 6.30 -18.68
N LYS A 313 17.94 5.76 -19.71
CA LYS A 313 17.30 4.85 -20.66
C LYS A 313 16.84 3.66 -19.80
N LEU A 314 15.54 3.33 -19.77
CA LEU A 314 15.08 2.07 -19.18
C LEU A 314 15.54 0.94 -20.10
N VAL A 315 16.80 0.54 -19.96
CA VAL A 315 17.34 -0.69 -20.52
C VAL A 315 17.53 -1.63 -19.34
N TRP A 316 16.69 -2.65 -19.25
CA TRP A 316 16.84 -3.69 -18.26
C TRP A 316 17.83 -4.74 -18.76
N VAL A 317 18.86 -5.02 -17.97
CA VAL A 317 19.76 -6.17 -18.15
C VAL A 317 19.14 -7.36 -17.41
N PRO A 318 18.88 -8.51 -18.08
CA PRO A 318 18.32 -9.66 -17.40
C PRO A 318 19.31 -10.26 -16.41
N THR A 319 19.02 -10.17 -15.11
CA THR A 319 19.60 -11.11 -14.15
C THR A 319 18.79 -12.39 -14.21
N LYS A 320 19.48 -13.48 -14.58
CA LYS A 320 18.96 -14.85 -14.55
C LYS A 320 18.23 -15.08 -13.22
N LYS A 321 17.01 -15.63 -13.28
CA LYS A 321 16.28 -16.16 -12.13
C LYS A 321 17.21 -17.09 -11.35
N GLN A 322 17.72 -16.66 -10.20
CA GLN A 322 18.12 -17.60 -9.17
C GLN A 322 16.84 -18.01 -8.45
N ILE A 323 16.32 -19.16 -8.87
CA ILE A 323 15.39 -19.94 -8.06
C ILE A 323 16.21 -20.38 -6.84
N PRO A 324 15.78 -20.09 -5.60
CA PRO A 324 16.37 -20.73 -4.44
C PRO A 324 16.12 -22.23 -4.59
N GLN A 325 17.18 -23.01 -4.80
CA GLN A 325 17.11 -24.44 -4.62
C GLN A 325 17.11 -24.72 -3.12
N ASP A 326 15.92 -24.72 -2.53
CA ASP A 326 15.69 -25.42 -1.28
C ASP A 326 15.32 -26.87 -1.61
N GLY A 327 16.16 -27.81 -1.15
CA GLY A 327 15.80 -29.20 -0.92
C GLY A 327 16.57 -30.26 -1.70
N ALA A 328 17.51 -30.93 -1.01
CA ALA A 328 17.57 -32.40 -0.85
C ALA A 328 19.01 -32.94 -0.76
N ARG A 329 19.54 -33.02 0.47
CA ARG A 329 20.01 -34.27 1.11
C ARG A 329 20.38 -33.98 2.56
#